data_AF-A0A1R0GEZ4-F1
#
_entry.id   AF-A0A1R0GEZ4-F1
#
_cell.length_a   1.000
_cell.length_b   1.000
_cell.length_c   1.000
_cell.angle_alpha   90.00
_cell.angle_beta   90.00
_cell.angle_gamma   90.00
#
_symmetry.space_group_name_H-M   'P 1'
#
loop_
_entity.id
_entity.type
_entity.pdbx_description
1 polymer ?
#
loop_
_entity_poly.entity_id
_entity_poly.type
_entity_poly.pdbx_seq_one_letter_code
_entity_poly.pdbx_strand_id
1 'polypeptide(L)'
;MKRMLWLAALLTLLAGCAQPHTFDSNNLGDIAVSGFQSQEPGSCRPSDIPLDQNQVLSFFQRAITIDSRALHDDYEWAPCYLEGTLKYSGNACTWQVRAGAIGVIACPAAEQYFACKECGDMFSSATH
;
A
#
# COMPACT_ATOMS: atom_id res chain seq x y z
N MET A 1 -39.57 21.11 53.06
CA MET A 1 -39.20 22.20 52.12
C MET A 1 -37.68 22.09 51.94
N LYS A 2 -37.06 21.90 50.78
CA LYS A 2 -37.35 22.33 49.41
C LYS A 2 -36.56 21.40 48.46
N ARG A 3 -37.19 21.08 47.34
CA ARG A 3 -36.72 20.21 46.25
C ARG A 3 -35.43 20.74 45.64
N MET A 4 -34.54 19.87 45.16
CA MET A 4 -34.19 19.88 43.74
C MET A 4 -33.44 18.59 43.35
N LEU A 5 -34.12 17.72 42.60
CA LEU A 5 -33.49 16.76 41.71
C LEU A 5 -32.65 17.55 40.71
N TRP A 6 -31.35 17.29 40.60
CA TRP A 6 -30.57 17.68 39.43
C TRP A 6 -30.15 16.42 38.69
N LEU A 7 -30.78 16.26 37.53
CA LEU A 7 -30.64 15.15 36.61
C LEU A 7 -29.19 15.02 36.14
N ALA A 8 -28.79 13.76 36.03
CA ALA A 8 -27.67 13.29 35.25
C ALA A 8 -27.69 13.88 33.83
N ALA A 9 -26.60 14.54 33.44
CA ALA A 9 -26.23 14.74 32.06
C ALA A 9 -24.81 14.16 31.90
N LEU A 10 -24.77 12.84 31.87
CA LEU A 10 -23.59 12.04 31.54
C LEU A 10 -23.32 12.24 30.03
N LEU A 11 -22.60 13.30 29.69
CA LEU A 11 -22.16 13.56 28.32
C LEU A 11 -20.95 12.65 28.03
N THR A 12 -21.20 11.37 27.74
CA THR A 12 -20.16 10.47 27.23
C THR A 12 -19.84 10.86 25.80
N LEU A 13 -18.77 11.64 25.63
CA LEU A 13 -18.10 11.83 24.35
C LEU A 13 -17.66 10.45 23.83
N LEU A 14 -18.35 9.95 22.82
CA LEU A 14 -17.88 8.85 21.99
C LEU A 14 -16.69 9.37 21.17
N ALA A 15 -15.50 9.35 21.77
CA ALA A 15 -14.25 9.44 21.02
C ALA A 15 -14.12 8.14 20.22
N GLY A 16 -14.68 8.13 19.01
CA GLY A 16 -14.45 7.08 18.02
C GLY A 16 -13.02 7.17 17.52
N CYS A 17 -12.09 6.50 18.21
CA CYS A 17 -10.75 6.29 17.68
C CYS A 17 -10.86 5.30 16.52
N ALA A 18 -10.87 5.80 15.28
CA ALA A 18 -10.47 4.96 14.15
C ALA A 18 -9.01 4.57 14.40
N GLN A 19 -8.78 3.32 14.82
CA GLN A 19 -7.42 2.83 15.00
C GLN A 19 -6.74 2.85 13.63
N PRO A 20 -5.57 3.49 13.48
CA PRO A 20 -4.79 3.35 12.27
C PRO A 20 -4.41 1.88 12.16
N HIS A 21 -5.03 1.16 11.22
CA HIS A 21 -4.64 -0.20 10.91
C HIS A 21 -3.25 -0.14 10.28
N THR A 22 -2.24 -0.44 11.08
CA THR A 22 -0.87 -0.56 10.60
C THR A 22 -0.77 -1.82 9.75
N PHE A 23 -0.27 -1.68 8.53
CA PHE A 23 0.02 -2.81 7.67
C PHE A 23 1.05 -3.74 8.34
N ASP A 24 0.76 -5.04 8.38
CA ASP A 24 1.67 -6.06 8.93
C ASP A 24 2.05 -7.05 7.84
N SER A 25 3.28 -6.92 7.35
CA SER A 25 3.82 -7.72 6.26
C SER A 25 3.90 -9.22 6.56
N ASN A 26 3.82 -9.64 7.84
CA ASN A 26 3.75 -11.06 8.20
C ASN A 26 2.43 -11.73 7.75
N ASN A 27 1.39 -10.93 7.48
CA ASN A 27 0.11 -11.42 6.99
C ASN A 27 0.04 -11.56 5.46
N LEU A 28 1.15 -11.28 4.75
CA LEU A 28 1.28 -11.51 3.32
C LEU A 28 1.52 -12.99 3.03
N GLY A 29 0.83 -13.51 2.01
CA GLY A 29 1.04 -14.86 1.49
C GLY A 29 0.60 -14.97 0.04
N ASP A 30 0.86 -16.14 -0.56
CA ASP A 30 0.39 -16.52 -1.90
C ASP A 30 0.59 -15.44 -2.98
N ILE A 31 1.72 -14.74 -2.93
CA ILE A 31 2.03 -13.70 -3.90
C ILE A 31 2.35 -14.31 -5.26
N ALA A 32 1.69 -13.83 -6.31
CA ALA A 32 1.84 -14.28 -7.68
C ALA A 32 1.86 -13.10 -8.64
N VAL A 33 2.76 -13.14 -9.62
CA VAL A 33 2.88 -12.11 -10.67
C VAL A 33 1.93 -12.46 -11.81
N SER A 34 1.12 -11.49 -12.24
CA SER A 34 0.23 -11.62 -13.40
C SER A 34 0.85 -11.03 -14.67
N GLY A 35 1.55 -9.90 -14.56
CA GLY A 35 2.22 -9.31 -15.73
C GLY A 35 2.65 -7.86 -15.53
N PHE A 36 3.25 -7.31 -16.59
CA PHE A 36 3.64 -5.91 -16.70
C PHE A 36 2.61 -5.14 -17.52
N GLN A 37 2.28 -3.93 -17.09
CA GLN A 37 1.40 -2.99 -17.77
C GLN A 37 2.10 -1.64 -17.95
N SER A 38 1.83 -0.97 -19.07
CA SER A 38 2.34 0.38 -19.34
C SER A 38 1.33 1.20 -20.12
N GLN A 39 1.06 2.40 -19.63
CA GLN A 39 0.28 3.42 -20.36
C GLN A 39 1.15 4.19 -21.37
N GLU A 40 2.47 4.09 -21.23
CA GLU A 40 3.46 4.73 -22.11
C GLU A 40 4.51 3.71 -22.56
N PRO A 41 4.15 2.73 -23.41
CA PRO A 41 5.03 1.61 -23.76
C PRO A 41 6.31 2.03 -24.52
N GLY A 42 6.35 3.23 -25.08
CA GLY A 42 7.55 3.79 -25.71
C GLY A 42 8.61 4.26 -24.71
N SER A 43 8.18 4.66 -23.50
CA SER A 43 9.01 5.31 -22.48
C SER A 43 9.27 4.42 -21.27
N CYS A 44 8.30 3.57 -20.90
CA CYS A 44 8.47 2.62 -19.80
C CYS A 44 8.25 1.17 -20.25
N ARG A 45 9.27 0.34 -19.98
CA ARG A 45 9.46 -1.04 -20.39
C ARG A 45 9.47 -1.98 -19.18
N PRO A 46 9.29 -3.30 -19.38
CA PRO A 46 9.41 -4.28 -18.29
C PRO A 46 10.74 -4.20 -17.51
N SER A 47 11.83 -3.79 -18.17
CA SER A 47 13.15 -3.63 -17.53
C SER A 47 13.19 -2.54 -16.47
N ASP A 48 12.24 -1.60 -16.48
CA ASP A 48 12.17 -0.51 -15.48
C ASP A 48 11.56 -1.00 -14.16
N ILE A 49 11.01 -2.22 -14.14
CA ILE A 49 10.47 -2.90 -12.95
C ILE A 49 10.96 -4.35 -12.97
N PRO A 50 12.27 -4.60 -12.78
CA PRO A 50 12.88 -5.92 -12.94
C PRO A 50 12.67 -6.80 -11.70
N LEU A 51 11.44 -6.82 -11.17
CA LEU A 51 11.10 -7.52 -9.94
C LEU A 51 10.48 -8.89 -10.25
N ASP A 52 11.02 -9.93 -9.63
CA ASP A 52 10.39 -11.24 -9.52
C ASP A 52 9.45 -11.33 -8.30
N GLN A 53 8.79 -12.48 -8.14
CA GLN A 53 7.85 -12.74 -7.05
C GLN A 53 8.46 -12.48 -5.65
N ASN A 54 9.70 -12.90 -5.41
CA ASN A 54 10.36 -12.75 -4.11
C ASN A 54 10.74 -11.28 -3.88
N GLN A 55 11.18 -10.59 -4.92
CA GLN A 55 11.48 -9.17 -4.85
C GLN A 55 10.22 -8.33 -4.61
N VAL A 56 9.07 -8.70 -5.16
CA VAL A 56 7.81 -8.01 -4.83
C VAL A 56 7.46 -8.20 -3.34
N LEU A 57 7.65 -9.41 -2.79
CA LEU A 57 7.46 -9.63 -1.35
C LEU A 57 8.41 -8.77 -0.52
N SER A 58 9.70 -8.75 -0.87
CA SER A 58 10.70 -7.91 -0.20
C SER A 58 10.39 -6.42 -0.32
N PHE A 59 9.82 -5.97 -1.43
CA PHE A 59 9.36 -4.60 -1.60
C PHE A 59 8.29 -4.25 -0.55
N PHE A 60 7.23 -5.05 -0.42
CA PHE A 60 6.17 -4.79 0.55
C PHE A 60 6.60 -4.99 2.02
N GLN A 61 7.68 -5.73 2.27
CA GLN A 61 8.30 -5.83 3.60
C GLN A 61 9.12 -4.59 3.98
N ARG A 62 9.69 -3.89 2.99
CA ARG A 62 10.56 -2.71 3.19
C ARG A 62 9.82 -1.39 3.05
N ALA A 63 8.76 -1.37 2.24
CA ALA A 63 8.00 -0.16 1.97
C ALA A 63 7.22 0.30 3.20
N ILE A 64 7.01 1.60 3.31
CA ILE A 64 6.16 2.21 4.33
C ILE A 64 4.77 2.48 3.75
N THR A 65 3.73 2.36 4.57
CA THR A 65 2.39 2.82 4.19
C THR A 65 2.36 4.35 4.11
N ILE A 66 1.76 4.87 3.06
CA ILE A 66 1.54 6.31 2.85
C ILE A 66 0.05 6.57 2.61
N ASP A 67 -0.40 7.79 2.90
CA ASP A 67 -1.76 8.21 2.55
C ASP A 67 -1.81 8.81 1.13
N SER A 68 -3.02 9.04 0.63
CA SER A 68 -3.24 9.57 -0.71
C SER A 68 -2.68 10.98 -0.91
N ARG A 69 -2.55 11.78 0.16
CA ARG A 69 -1.97 13.12 0.09
C ARG A 69 -0.47 13.02 -0.12
N ALA A 70 0.21 12.24 0.71
CA ALA A 70 1.64 11.97 0.55
C ALA A 70 1.93 11.39 -0.83
N LEU A 71 1.13 10.43 -1.30
CA LEU A 71 1.25 9.87 -2.65
C LEU A 71 1.23 10.94 -3.74
N HIS A 72 0.29 11.89 -3.66
CA HIS A 72 0.13 12.96 -4.65
C HIS A 72 1.21 14.04 -4.53
N ASP A 73 1.55 14.43 -3.30
CA ASP A 73 2.41 15.60 -3.04
C ASP A 73 3.90 15.26 -3.12
N ASP A 74 4.29 14.04 -2.74
CA ASP A 74 5.70 13.67 -2.49
C ASP A 74 6.26 12.61 -3.45
N TYR A 75 5.43 11.96 -4.27
CA TYR A 75 5.84 10.81 -5.08
C TYR A 75 5.41 10.90 -6.54
N GLU A 76 6.30 10.43 -7.43
CA GLU A 76 6.00 10.35 -8.85
C GLU A 76 5.18 9.09 -9.17
N TRP A 77 4.05 9.29 -9.85
CA TRP A 77 3.20 8.19 -10.29
C TRP A 77 3.63 7.68 -11.68
N ALA A 78 4.51 6.69 -11.70
CA ALA A 78 5.00 6.13 -12.95
C ALA A 78 3.84 5.50 -13.80
N PRO A 79 3.85 5.66 -15.13
CA PRO A 79 2.78 5.21 -16.03
C PRO A 79 2.75 3.69 -16.24
N CYS A 80 3.69 2.96 -15.64
CA CYS A 80 3.88 1.52 -15.79
C CYS A 80 4.02 0.83 -14.43
N TYR A 81 3.64 -0.43 -14.39
CA TYR A 81 3.62 -1.24 -13.17
C TYR A 81 3.71 -2.74 -13.49
N LEU A 82 4.27 -3.47 -12.54
CA LEU A 82 4.04 -4.91 -12.41
C LEU A 82 2.79 -5.12 -11.56
N GLU A 83 1.96 -6.09 -11.91
CA GLU A 83 0.75 -6.43 -11.16
C GLU A 83 0.63 -7.92 -10.87
N GLY A 84 -0.21 -8.24 -9.91
CA GLY A 84 -0.52 -9.61 -9.56
C GLY A 84 -1.54 -9.76 -8.45
N THR A 85 -1.55 -10.94 -7.85
CA THR A 85 -2.43 -11.29 -6.73
C THR A 85 -1.62 -11.66 -5.51
N LEU A 86 -2.19 -11.45 -4.32
CA LEU A 86 -1.66 -11.93 -3.06
C LEU A 86 -2.80 -12.27 -2.10
N LYS A 87 -2.48 -12.92 -0.99
CA LYS A 87 -3.33 -12.97 0.19
C LYS A 87 -2.82 -12.03 1.26
N TYR A 88 -3.72 -11.26 1.85
CA TYR A 88 -3.44 -10.42 3.01
C TYR A 88 -4.49 -10.65 4.10
N SER A 89 -4.05 -11.13 5.26
CA SER A 89 -4.94 -11.47 6.40
C SER A 89 -6.10 -12.38 5.99
N GLY A 90 -5.82 -13.36 5.12
CA GLY A 90 -6.80 -14.31 4.60
C GLY A 90 -7.65 -13.82 3.42
N ASN A 91 -7.56 -12.55 3.03
CA ASN A 91 -8.31 -12.00 1.90
C ASN A 91 -7.51 -12.10 0.61
N ALA A 92 -8.17 -12.44 -0.50
CA ALA A 92 -7.58 -12.30 -1.82
C ALA A 92 -7.54 -10.82 -2.21
N CYS A 93 -6.36 -10.35 -2.60
CA CYS A 93 -6.10 -8.96 -2.98
C CYS A 93 -5.33 -8.90 -4.29
N THR A 94 -5.45 -7.79 -4.98
CA THR A 94 -4.56 -7.45 -6.10
C THR A 94 -3.47 -6.52 -5.63
N TRP A 95 -2.31 -6.57 -6.27
CA TRP A 95 -1.21 -5.65 -5.99
C TRP A 95 -0.62 -5.06 -7.26
N GLN A 96 -0.01 -3.89 -7.11
CA GLN A 96 0.80 -3.23 -8.14
C GLN A 96 2.10 -2.73 -7.53
N VAL A 97 3.19 -2.79 -8.29
CA VAL A 97 4.45 -2.08 -8.00
C VAL A 97 4.85 -1.29 -9.24
N ARG A 98 4.98 0.03 -9.10
CA ARG A 98 5.28 0.99 -10.17
C ARG A 98 6.77 1.29 -10.27
N ALA A 99 7.21 1.75 -11.45
CA ALA A 99 8.61 2.14 -11.73
C ALA A 99 9.15 3.35 -10.92
N GLY A 100 8.43 3.82 -9.90
CA GLY A 100 8.86 4.85 -8.93
C GLY A 100 8.93 4.34 -7.49
N ALA A 101 9.09 3.02 -7.30
CA ALA A 101 9.05 2.37 -5.99
C ALA A 101 7.76 2.67 -5.19
N ILE A 102 6.63 2.76 -5.91
CA ILE A 102 5.28 2.93 -5.36
C ILE A 102 4.52 1.62 -5.47
N GLY A 103 3.92 1.19 -4.37
CA GLY A 103 3.11 -0.01 -4.28
C GLY A 103 1.65 0.30 -4.01
N VAL A 104 0.78 -0.58 -4.48
CA VAL A 104 -0.64 -0.58 -4.15
C VAL A 104 -1.05 -1.99 -3.77
N ILE A 105 -1.80 -2.15 -2.69
CA ILE A 105 -2.53 -3.39 -2.39
C ILE A 105 -4.00 -3.03 -2.27
N ALA A 106 -4.83 -3.61 -3.15
CA ALA A 106 -6.27 -3.44 -3.15
C ALA A 106 -6.93 -4.74 -2.68
N CYS A 107 -7.52 -4.69 -1.49
CA CYS A 107 -8.30 -5.77 -0.89
C CYS A 107 -9.79 -5.36 -0.84
N PRO A 108 -10.74 -6.29 -0.62
CA PRO A 108 -12.16 -5.96 -0.53
C PRO A 108 -12.51 -4.90 0.53
N ALA A 109 -11.73 -4.83 1.61
CA ALA A 109 -11.95 -3.88 2.71
C ALA A 109 -11.40 -2.48 2.43
N ALA A 110 -10.24 -2.38 1.77
CA ALA A 110 -9.53 -1.13 1.56
C ALA A 110 -8.42 -1.26 0.51
N GLU A 111 -8.07 -0.13 -0.08
CA GLU A 111 -6.84 0.08 -0.85
C GLU A 111 -5.78 0.74 0.04
N GLN A 112 -4.53 0.30 -0.06
CA GLN A 112 -3.40 0.82 0.68
C GLN A 112 -2.28 1.19 -0.27
N TYR A 113 -1.63 2.33 -0.01
CA TYR A 113 -0.49 2.83 -0.79
C TYR A 113 0.81 2.65 -0.02
N PHE A 114 1.86 2.36 -0.77
CA PHE A 114 3.18 2.09 -0.23
C PHE A 114 4.22 2.89 -1.00
N ALA A 115 5.26 3.33 -0.30
CA ALA A 115 6.45 3.89 -0.93
C ALA A 115 7.71 3.33 -0.30
N CYS A 116 8.73 3.06 -1.11
CA CYS A 116 10.02 2.61 -0.62
C CYS A 116 11.16 3.53 -1.09
N LYS A 117 11.63 4.40 -0.19
CA LYS A 117 12.77 5.31 -0.47
C LYS A 117 14.10 4.57 -0.54
N GLU A 118 14.22 3.46 0.16
CA GLU A 118 15.48 2.71 0.27
C GLU A 118 15.57 1.51 -0.68
N CYS A 119 14.58 1.28 -1.56
CA CYS A 119 14.55 0.11 -2.46
C CYS A 119 15.31 0.29 -3.78
N GLY A 120 16.12 1.35 -3.93
CA GLY A 120 16.82 1.63 -5.19
C GLY A 120 17.67 0.47 -5.71
N ASP A 121 18.25 -0.32 -4.80
CA ASP A 121 18.96 -1.56 -5.10
C ASP A 121 18.12 -2.55 -5.92
N MET A 122 16.82 -2.64 -5.64
CA MET A 122 15.88 -3.57 -6.29
C MET A 122 15.47 -3.13 -7.70
N PHE A 123 15.54 -1.83 -7.99
CA PHE A 123 15.17 -1.25 -9.29
C PHE A 123 16.41 -0.92 -10.16
N SER A 124 17.62 -1.11 -9.62
CA SER A 124 18.89 -0.77 -10.28
C SER A 124 19.47 -1.87 -11.17
N SER A 125 18.81 -3.02 -11.33
CA SER A 125 19.27 -4.08 -12.23
C SER A 125 18.88 -3.82 -13.68
N ALA A 126 19.49 -2.80 -14.27
CA ALA A 126 19.66 -2.64 -15.71
C ALA A 126 21.11 -2.21 -16.02
N THR A 127 22.09 -2.94 -15.45
CA THR A 127 23.47 -2.89 -15.96
C THR A 127 23.51 -3.68 -17.25
N HIS A 128 23.41 -2.97 -18.37
CA HIS A 128 23.66 -3.49 -19.70
C HIS A 128 25.15 -3.43 -20.05
#